data_AF-A0A7K0R206-F1
#
_entry.id   AF-A0A7K0R206-F1
#
_cell.length_a   1.000
_cell.length_b   1.000
_cell.length_c   1.000
_cell.angle_alpha   90.00
_cell.angle_beta   90.00
_cell.angle_gamma   90.00
#
_symmetry.space_group_name_H-M   'P 1'
#
loop_
_entity.id
_entity.type
_entity.pdbx_description
1 polymer ?
#
loop_
_entity_poly.entity_id
_entity_poly.type
_entity_poly.pdbx_seq_one_letter_code
_entity_poly.pdbx_strand_id
1 'polypeptide(L)'
;MVSKPIQYVGGELNAVVKPWESVDVRWVIMYPDAYEVGAPNQGVQILYEIINELPNALAERTYSIWPDLEKLMREAGVPQFTVDAHRSVGDFDLFGLSFSTELGYTNMLTAIDLAGIPIFSKDRTIDHPVVVAGGHAAFNPEPIAEFIDAAVIGDGEEAVLKITELVQQWKNDGQPGGRDGLLLSIATSGVAYVPKFYDVSYLPDGRIQRVVPTSPDVPWRVSKHTLMDLDAWPYPKAPLVPLAETVHERLSVEIFRGCTRGCRFCQAGMITRPVRERS
;
A
#
# COMPACT_ATOMS: atom_id res chain seq x y z
N MET A 1 26.59 3.94 -14.64
CA MET A 1 27.03 3.56 -13.28
C MET A 1 25.95 4.00 -12.33
N VAL A 2 25.58 3.19 -11.34
CA VAL A 2 24.52 3.52 -10.37
C VAL A 2 25.07 4.50 -9.34
N SER A 3 24.38 5.62 -9.13
CA SER A 3 24.88 6.76 -8.36
C SER A 3 24.82 6.52 -6.85
N LYS A 4 23.73 5.90 -6.36
CA LYS A 4 23.52 5.63 -4.92
C LYS A 4 23.09 4.18 -4.67
N PRO A 5 23.98 3.18 -4.90
CA PRO A 5 23.62 1.77 -4.86
C PRO A 5 23.16 1.28 -3.48
N ILE A 6 23.59 1.96 -2.40
CA ILE A 6 23.25 1.59 -1.02
C ILE A 6 21.74 1.55 -0.75
N GLN A 7 20.93 2.30 -1.51
CA GLN A 7 19.47 2.32 -1.38
C GLN A 7 18.79 1.00 -1.78
N TYR A 8 19.53 0.07 -2.42
CA TYR A 8 18.99 -1.16 -2.97
C TYR A 8 19.57 -2.43 -2.31
N VAL A 9 20.49 -2.30 -1.35
CA VAL A 9 21.27 -3.43 -0.82
C VAL A 9 20.52 -4.27 0.20
N GLY A 10 19.66 -3.65 1.03
CA GLY A 10 19.03 -4.35 2.15
C GLY A 10 19.96 -4.59 3.33
N GLY A 11 19.56 -5.48 4.25
CA GLY A 11 20.35 -5.84 5.43
C GLY A 11 20.19 -4.91 6.64
N GLU A 12 19.09 -4.15 6.69
CA GLU A 12 18.77 -3.25 7.81
C GLU A 12 18.58 -4.02 9.13
N LEU A 13 18.93 -3.38 10.25
CA LEU A 13 18.60 -3.94 11.57
C LEU A 13 17.08 -3.96 11.73
N ASN A 14 16.56 -5.04 12.31
CA ASN A 14 15.13 -5.32 12.46
C ASN A 14 14.39 -5.63 11.15
N ALA A 15 15.09 -5.76 10.02
CA ALA A 15 14.51 -6.38 8.84
C ALA A 15 14.11 -7.84 9.14
N VAL A 16 12.94 -8.24 8.68
CA VAL A 16 12.33 -9.55 8.91
C VAL A 16 12.37 -10.28 7.59
N VAL A 17 13.04 -11.42 7.58
CA VAL A 17 13.08 -12.30 6.41
C VAL A 17 12.48 -13.64 6.81
N LYS A 18 11.35 -13.96 6.20
CA LYS A 18 10.71 -15.28 6.32
C LYS A 18 11.03 -16.14 5.09
N PRO A 19 11.14 -17.47 5.22
CA PRO A 19 11.17 -18.36 4.07
C PRO A 19 9.92 -18.14 3.21
N TRP A 20 10.10 -18.02 1.89
CA TRP A 20 9.02 -17.67 0.97
C TRP A 20 7.84 -18.65 1.00
N GLU A 21 8.15 -19.95 1.09
CA GLU A 21 7.16 -21.04 1.12
C GLU A 21 6.61 -21.34 2.52
N SER A 22 7.03 -20.62 3.57
CA SER A 22 6.51 -20.84 4.92
C SER A 22 5.30 -19.98 5.27
N VAL A 23 4.79 -19.19 4.34
CA VAL A 23 3.65 -18.28 4.54
C VAL A 23 2.65 -18.41 3.41
N ASP A 24 1.39 -18.09 3.70
CA ASP A 24 0.29 -18.20 2.75
C ASP A 24 0.07 -16.89 1.98
N VAL A 25 0.34 -15.74 2.61
CA VAL A 25 0.06 -14.40 2.05
C VAL A 25 1.31 -13.54 2.05
N ARG A 26 1.60 -12.93 0.90
CA ARG A 26 2.85 -12.20 0.67
C ARG A 26 2.54 -10.78 0.22
N TRP A 27 2.97 -9.82 1.03
CA TRP A 27 2.87 -8.39 0.76
C TRP A 27 4.21 -7.82 0.34
N VAL A 28 4.17 -6.93 -0.63
CA VAL A 28 5.20 -5.92 -0.83
C VAL A 28 4.60 -4.54 -0.59
N ILE A 29 5.25 -3.71 0.22
CA ILE A 29 4.79 -2.38 0.60
C ILE A 29 5.77 -1.34 0.05
N MET A 30 5.23 -0.30 -0.58
CA MET A 30 6.01 0.78 -1.15
C MET A 30 5.53 2.12 -0.64
N TYR A 31 6.49 2.91 -0.18
CA TYR A 31 6.38 4.36 -0.28
C TYR A 31 6.91 4.77 -1.66
N PRO A 32 6.09 5.35 -2.56
CA PRO A 32 6.47 5.58 -3.94
C PRO A 32 7.37 6.81 -4.12
N ASP A 33 8.56 6.73 -3.52
CA ASP A 33 9.68 7.67 -3.63
C ASP A 33 10.98 6.90 -3.37
N ALA A 34 12.13 7.57 -3.44
CA ALA A 34 13.43 7.01 -3.14
C ALA A 34 13.48 6.43 -1.71
N TYR A 35 14.33 5.42 -1.49
CA TYR A 35 14.53 4.80 -0.17
C TYR A 35 14.77 5.85 0.93
N GLU A 36 15.61 6.84 0.66
CA GLU A 36 15.96 7.87 1.65
C GLU A 36 14.76 8.71 2.14
N VAL A 37 13.74 8.85 1.27
CA VAL A 37 12.49 9.58 1.57
C VAL A 37 11.45 8.64 2.17
N GLY A 38 11.37 7.41 1.66
CA GLY A 38 10.34 6.44 2.04
C GLY A 38 10.62 5.66 3.32
N ALA A 39 11.88 5.33 3.61
CA ALA A 39 12.27 4.57 4.80
C ALA A 39 11.80 5.20 6.14
N PRO A 40 11.85 6.53 6.34
CA PRO A 40 11.33 7.15 7.57
C PRO A 40 9.79 7.30 7.59
N ASN A 41 9.06 6.77 6.61
CA ASN A 41 7.60 6.82 6.63
C ASN A 41 7.04 5.87 7.69
N GLN A 42 6.52 6.45 8.77
CA GLN A 42 6.02 5.69 9.91
C GLN A 42 4.83 4.78 9.54
N GLY A 43 3.96 5.20 8.63
CA GLY A 43 2.85 4.37 8.17
C GLY A 43 3.33 3.06 7.54
N VAL A 44 4.34 3.13 6.66
CA VAL A 44 4.95 1.92 6.06
C VAL A 44 5.59 1.03 7.13
N GLN A 45 6.31 1.60 8.10
CA GLN A 45 6.91 0.82 9.19
C GLN A 45 5.86 0.09 10.04
N ILE A 46 4.75 0.77 10.38
CA ILE A 46 3.64 0.19 11.14
C ILE A 46 3.04 -1.00 10.38
N LEU A 47 2.68 -0.81 9.10
CA LEU A 47 2.06 -1.88 8.30
C LEU A 47 3.02 -3.06 8.09
N TYR A 48 4.29 -2.77 7.82
CA TYR A 48 5.33 -3.78 7.68
C TYR A 48 5.48 -4.63 8.94
N GLU A 49 5.49 -4.02 10.13
CA GLU A 49 5.62 -4.75 11.39
C GLU A 49 4.36 -5.58 11.69
N ILE A 50 3.16 -5.00 11.54
CA ILE A 50 1.88 -5.71 11.75
C ILE A 50 1.80 -6.99 10.91
N ILE A 51 2.11 -6.90 9.61
CA ILE A 51 2.03 -8.07 8.71
C ILE A 51 3.11 -9.10 9.06
N ASN A 52 4.32 -8.65 9.41
CA ASN A 52 5.41 -9.57 9.75
C ASN A 52 5.25 -10.23 11.14
N GLU A 53 4.34 -9.78 12.00
CA GLU A 53 3.98 -10.49 13.21
C GLU A 53 2.99 -11.64 12.98
N LEU A 54 2.30 -11.67 11.83
CA LEU A 54 1.44 -12.79 11.47
C LEU A 54 2.29 -14.02 11.12
N PRO A 55 2.03 -15.21 11.68
CA PRO A 55 2.83 -16.40 11.41
C PRO A 55 2.74 -16.87 9.95
N ASN A 56 1.62 -16.58 9.30
CA ASN A 56 1.22 -17.05 7.97
C ASN A 56 1.29 -15.96 6.89
N ALA A 57 1.88 -14.79 7.19
CA ALA A 57 2.09 -13.74 6.20
C ALA A 57 3.53 -13.20 6.24
N LEU A 58 4.00 -12.63 5.13
CA LEU A 58 5.24 -11.86 5.07
C LEU A 58 4.97 -10.49 4.44
N ALA A 59 5.70 -9.49 4.91
CA ALA A 59 5.77 -8.18 4.24
C ALA A 59 7.23 -7.84 3.95
N GLU A 60 7.48 -7.41 2.72
CA GLU A 60 8.73 -6.80 2.29
C GLU A 60 8.49 -5.40 1.77
N ARG A 61 9.55 -4.62 1.61
CA ARG A 61 9.51 -3.23 1.20
C ARG A 61 10.15 -3.07 -0.17
N THR A 62 9.59 -2.17 -0.97
CA THR A 62 10.24 -1.69 -2.20
C THR A 62 10.09 -0.17 -2.27
N TYR A 63 10.95 0.48 -3.03
CA TYR A 63 10.99 1.93 -3.19
C TYR A 63 11.18 2.27 -4.67
N SER A 64 11.05 3.55 -5.01
CA SER A 64 11.24 3.97 -6.40
C SER A 64 12.69 3.77 -6.82
N ILE A 65 12.88 3.05 -7.92
CA ILE A 65 14.19 2.85 -8.54
C ILE A 65 14.56 4.13 -9.32
N TRP A 66 15.76 4.64 -9.10
CA TRP A 66 16.21 5.84 -9.81
C TRP A 66 16.49 5.56 -11.31
N PRO A 67 16.39 6.57 -12.18
CA PRO A 67 16.52 6.39 -13.63
C PRO A 67 17.82 5.70 -14.08
N ASP A 68 18.92 5.86 -13.33
CA ASP A 68 20.21 5.25 -13.65
C ASP A 68 20.25 3.74 -13.42
N LEU A 69 19.63 3.23 -12.34
CA LEU A 69 19.46 1.80 -12.11
C LEU A 69 18.28 1.24 -12.93
N GLU A 70 17.17 1.97 -13.04
CA GLU A 70 16.00 1.56 -13.82
C GLU A 70 16.40 1.22 -15.26
N LYS A 71 17.19 2.09 -15.90
CA LYS A 71 17.70 1.84 -17.25
C LYS A 71 18.46 0.51 -17.35
N LEU A 72 19.37 0.24 -16.40
CA LEU A 72 20.16 -1.00 -16.38
C LEU A 72 19.29 -2.22 -16.12
N MET A 73 18.29 -2.10 -15.24
CA MET A 73 17.32 -3.16 -14.96
C MET A 73 16.52 -3.53 -16.21
N ARG A 74 16.03 -2.54 -16.95
CA ARG A 74 15.32 -2.75 -18.21
C ARG A 74 16.22 -3.39 -19.27
N GLU A 75 17.46 -2.91 -19.42
CA GLU A 75 18.44 -3.51 -20.36
C GLU A 75 18.76 -4.97 -20.01
N ALA A 76 18.78 -5.31 -18.72
CA ALA A 76 19.08 -6.65 -18.23
C ALA A 76 17.84 -7.57 -18.06
N GLY A 77 16.63 -7.05 -18.27
CA GLY A 77 15.38 -7.79 -18.03
C GLY A 77 15.15 -8.13 -16.55
N VAL A 78 15.67 -7.32 -15.64
CA VAL A 78 15.47 -7.48 -14.19
C VAL A 78 14.26 -6.66 -13.75
N PRO A 79 13.20 -7.29 -13.19
CA PRO A 79 12.02 -6.56 -12.75
C PRO A 79 12.29 -5.81 -11.44
N GLN A 80 11.38 -4.91 -11.07
CA GLN A 80 11.42 -4.27 -9.75
C GLN A 80 11.47 -5.33 -8.64
N PHE A 81 12.28 -5.07 -7.62
CA PHE A 81 12.52 -6.00 -6.52
C PHE A 81 12.39 -5.35 -5.15
N THR A 82 12.33 -6.18 -4.12
CA THR A 82 12.27 -5.77 -2.72
C THR A 82 13.65 -5.51 -2.11
N VAL A 83 13.74 -4.55 -1.20
CA VAL A 83 14.99 -4.23 -0.50
C VAL A 83 15.37 -5.32 0.50
N ASP A 84 14.41 -6.05 1.07
CA ASP A 84 14.63 -7.00 2.15
C ASP A 84 15.29 -8.31 1.68
N ALA A 85 14.83 -8.86 0.54
CA ALA A 85 15.27 -10.15 0.03
C ALA A 85 15.47 -10.21 -1.50
N HIS A 86 15.43 -9.07 -2.19
CA HIS A 86 15.61 -8.95 -3.64
C HIS A 86 14.65 -9.82 -4.47
N ARG A 87 13.42 -10.00 -3.98
CA ARG A 87 12.36 -10.75 -4.67
C ARG A 87 11.64 -9.87 -5.67
N SER A 88 11.18 -10.43 -6.79
CA SER A 88 10.42 -9.65 -7.77
C SER A 88 9.10 -9.20 -7.17
N VAL A 89 8.74 -7.93 -7.36
CA VAL A 89 7.46 -7.36 -6.91
C VAL A 89 6.27 -8.08 -7.53
N GLY A 90 6.42 -8.59 -8.76
CA GLY A 90 5.38 -9.35 -9.45
C GLY A 90 5.03 -10.70 -8.80
N ASP A 91 5.91 -11.27 -7.97
CA ASP A 91 5.71 -12.59 -7.35
C ASP A 91 4.83 -12.55 -6.08
N PHE A 92 4.53 -11.35 -5.58
CA PHE A 92 3.74 -11.15 -4.36
C PHE A 92 2.24 -11.26 -4.64
N ASP A 93 1.46 -11.52 -3.59
CA ASP A 93 -0.01 -11.52 -3.70
C ASP A 93 -0.57 -10.11 -3.73
N LEU A 94 0.07 -9.20 -3.00
CA LEU A 94 -0.41 -7.86 -2.73
C LEU A 94 0.73 -6.87 -2.88
N PHE A 95 0.47 -5.80 -3.64
CA PHE A 95 1.36 -4.66 -3.78
C PHE A 95 0.72 -3.42 -3.15
N GLY A 96 1.09 -3.13 -1.90
CA GLY A 96 0.61 -2.00 -1.13
C GLY A 96 1.38 -0.72 -1.44
N LEU A 97 0.68 0.37 -1.76
CA LEU A 97 1.23 1.69 -2.06
C LEU A 97 0.74 2.71 -1.05
N SER A 98 1.64 3.25 -0.23
CA SER A 98 1.32 4.25 0.79
C SER A 98 1.62 5.66 0.30
N PHE A 99 0.58 6.42 -0.07
CA PHE A 99 0.72 7.77 -0.59
C PHE A 99 0.56 8.83 0.50
N SER A 100 1.66 9.53 0.82
CA SER A 100 1.54 10.78 1.60
C SER A 100 1.03 11.95 0.77
N THR A 101 1.34 11.98 -0.54
CA THR A 101 0.90 13.02 -1.48
C THR A 101 0.69 12.43 -2.88
N GLU A 102 -0.01 13.16 -3.74
CA GLU A 102 -0.29 12.81 -5.14
C GLU A 102 0.97 12.78 -6.02
N LEU A 103 2.09 13.37 -5.57
CA LEU A 103 3.36 13.36 -6.31
C LEU A 103 3.89 11.94 -6.54
N GLY A 104 3.54 10.99 -5.65
CA GLY A 104 3.93 9.59 -5.77
C GLY A 104 3.19 8.81 -6.86
N TYR A 105 2.15 9.36 -7.49
CA TYR A 105 1.36 8.62 -8.50
C TYR A 105 2.17 8.25 -9.74
N THR A 106 3.06 9.13 -10.19
CA THR A 106 3.91 8.82 -11.35
C THR A 106 4.94 7.74 -11.04
N ASN A 107 5.52 7.78 -9.83
CA ASN A 107 6.41 6.74 -9.34
C ASN A 107 5.71 5.39 -9.18
N MET A 108 4.43 5.37 -8.76
CA MET A 108 3.61 4.16 -8.78
C MET A 108 3.54 3.56 -10.20
N LEU A 109 3.25 4.39 -11.22
CA LEU A 109 3.15 3.90 -12.60
C LEU A 109 4.47 3.30 -13.08
N THR A 110 5.60 3.98 -12.82
CA THR A 110 6.93 3.45 -13.12
C THR A 110 7.18 2.12 -12.40
N ALA A 111 6.76 2.01 -11.14
CA ALA A 111 6.99 0.80 -10.36
C ALA A 111 6.16 -0.40 -10.83
N ILE A 112 4.89 -0.17 -11.17
CA ILE A 112 4.00 -1.17 -11.76
C ILE A 112 4.59 -1.67 -13.09
N ASP A 113 5.00 -0.76 -13.95
CA ASP A 113 5.60 -1.09 -15.25
C ASP A 113 6.93 -1.85 -15.12
N LEU A 114 7.83 -1.38 -14.25
CA LEU A 114 9.13 -2.03 -14.01
C LEU A 114 8.98 -3.41 -13.34
N ALA A 115 7.93 -3.62 -12.55
CA ALA A 115 7.58 -4.92 -11.99
C ALA A 115 7.00 -5.91 -13.02
N GLY A 116 6.73 -5.47 -14.26
CA GLY A 116 6.08 -6.29 -15.29
C GLY A 116 4.58 -6.48 -15.06
N ILE A 117 3.96 -5.65 -14.20
CA ILE A 117 2.52 -5.69 -13.92
C ILE A 117 1.80 -4.80 -14.94
N PRO A 118 0.68 -5.24 -15.55
CA PRO A 118 -0.12 -4.38 -16.41
C PRO A 118 -0.51 -3.07 -15.71
N ILE A 119 -0.22 -1.94 -16.37
CA ILE A 119 -0.48 -0.59 -15.85
C ILE A 119 -1.96 -0.43 -15.51
N PHE A 120 -2.85 -0.78 -16.43
CA PHE A 120 -4.29 -0.71 -16.20
C PHE A 120 -4.79 -1.93 -15.43
N SER A 121 -5.59 -1.70 -14.38
CA SER A 121 -6.13 -2.76 -13.53
C SER A 121 -6.98 -3.77 -14.30
N LYS A 122 -7.70 -3.32 -15.33
CA LYS A 122 -8.54 -4.15 -16.20
C LYS A 122 -7.76 -5.24 -16.98
N ASP A 123 -6.46 -5.03 -17.18
CA ASP A 123 -5.60 -5.94 -17.96
C ASP A 123 -4.89 -6.98 -17.06
N ARG A 124 -5.09 -6.92 -15.73
CA ARG A 124 -4.46 -7.82 -14.76
C ARG A 124 -5.21 -9.15 -14.64
N THR A 125 -4.45 -10.23 -14.58
CA THR A 125 -4.94 -11.60 -14.37
C THR A 125 -4.79 -12.03 -12.90
N ILE A 126 -5.12 -13.30 -12.63
CA ILE A 126 -4.89 -13.94 -11.33
C ILE A 126 -3.40 -14.05 -10.97
N ASP A 127 -2.52 -14.03 -11.97
CA ASP A 127 -1.06 -14.19 -11.80
C ASP A 127 -0.36 -12.89 -11.36
N HIS A 128 -1.10 -11.78 -11.28
CA HIS A 128 -0.56 -10.48 -10.92
C HIS A 128 -1.00 -10.10 -9.49
N PRO A 129 -0.17 -9.38 -8.72
CA PRO A 129 -0.57 -8.90 -7.41
C PRO A 129 -1.82 -8.02 -7.46
N VAL A 130 -2.57 -8.01 -6.37
CA VAL A 130 -3.61 -6.99 -6.12
C VAL A 130 -2.91 -5.71 -5.69
N VAL A 131 -3.04 -4.65 -6.49
CA VAL A 131 -2.44 -3.34 -6.20
C VAL A 131 -3.37 -2.55 -5.29
N VAL A 132 -2.92 -2.29 -4.06
CA VAL A 132 -3.70 -1.65 -2.99
C VAL A 132 -3.13 -0.27 -2.68
N ALA A 133 -3.89 0.78 -2.95
CA ALA A 133 -3.54 2.14 -2.53
C ALA A 133 -3.97 2.42 -1.09
N GLY A 134 -3.17 3.20 -0.38
CA GLY A 134 -3.47 3.71 0.95
C GLY A 134 -2.75 5.03 1.23
N GLY A 135 -2.82 5.48 2.48
CA GLY A 135 -2.24 6.76 2.90
C GLY A 135 -3.17 7.95 2.63
N HIS A 136 -2.69 9.15 2.97
CA HIS A 136 -3.51 10.37 2.92
C HIS A 136 -4.04 10.71 1.53
N ALA A 137 -3.25 10.50 0.47
CA ALA A 137 -3.68 10.82 -0.89
C ALA A 137 -4.69 9.80 -1.45
N ALA A 138 -4.85 8.62 -0.82
CA ALA A 138 -5.84 7.62 -1.23
C ALA A 138 -7.28 7.96 -0.78
N PHE A 139 -7.47 9.04 0.01
CA PHE A 139 -8.81 9.53 0.38
C PHE A 139 -9.64 10.00 -0.82
N ASN A 140 -9.00 10.26 -1.96
CA ASN A 140 -9.65 10.51 -3.24
C ASN A 140 -9.04 9.57 -4.29
N PRO A 141 -9.53 8.32 -4.41
CA PRO A 141 -8.89 7.29 -5.23
C PRO A 141 -9.15 7.44 -6.72
N GLU A 142 -10.18 8.18 -7.13
CA GLU A 142 -10.63 8.29 -8.52
C GLU A 142 -9.59 8.78 -9.54
N PRO A 143 -8.68 9.72 -9.21
CA PRO A 143 -7.59 10.10 -10.12
C PRO A 143 -6.64 8.96 -10.51
N ILE A 144 -6.59 7.88 -9.72
CA ILE A 144 -5.72 6.71 -9.96
C ILE A 144 -6.51 5.40 -10.09
N ALA A 145 -7.85 5.46 -10.13
CA ALA A 145 -8.74 4.30 -10.09
C ALA A 145 -8.49 3.29 -11.22
N GLU A 146 -8.06 3.75 -12.40
CA GLU A 146 -7.74 2.88 -13.54
C GLU A 146 -6.46 2.05 -13.33
N PHE A 147 -5.62 2.42 -12.35
CA PHE A 147 -4.29 1.83 -12.12
C PHE A 147 -4.19 1.00 -10.84
N ILE A 148 -5.22 1.01 -9.99
CA ILE A 148 -5.25 0.29 -8.72
C ILE A 148 -6.40 -0.70 -8.69
N ASP A 149 -6.27 -1.74 -7.88
CA ASP A 149 -7.33 -2.74 -7.69
C ASP A 149 -8.18 -2.43 -6.47
N ALA A 150 -7.58 -1.85 -5.41
CA ALA A 150 -8.28 -1.44 -4.20
C ALA A 150 -7.66 -0.18 -3.59
N ALA A 151 -8.46 0.59 -2.85
CA ALA A 151 -8.03 1.74 -2.08
C ALA A 151 -8.55 1.63 -0.63
N VAL A 152 -7.64 1.56 0.32
CA VAL A 152 -7.92 1.66 1.75
C VAL A 152 -7.99 3.14 2.14
N ILE A 153 -9.12 3.53 2.73
CA ILE A 153 -9.37 4.90 3.16
C ILE A 153 -9.17 4.97 4.67
N GLY A 154 -8.27 5.83 5.15
CA GLY A 154 -8.02 6.01 6.59
C GLY A 154 -6.86 5.19 7.12
N ASP A 155 -6.98 4.76 8.38
CA ASP A 155 -5.95 4.02 9.09
C ASP A 155 -5.80 2.59 8.49
N GLY A 156 -4.56 2.15 8.27
CA GLY A 156 -4.30 0.90 7.52
C GLY A 156 -4.22 -0.34 8.39
N GLU A 157 -4.05 -0.16 9.70
CA GLU A 157 -3.72 -1.19 10.68
C GLU A 157 -4.70 -2.37 10.69
N GLU A 158 -6.00 -2.10 10.82
CA GLU A 158 -7.04 -3.14 10.77
C GLU A 158 -7.30 -3.62 9.34
N ALA A 159 -7.15 -2.73 8.36
CA ALA A 159 -7.42 -3.02 6.95
C ALA A 159 -6.43 -4.05 6.38
N VAL A 160 -5.12 -3.95 6.70
CA VAL A 160 -4.14 -4.93 6.22
C VAL A 160 -4.37 -6.32 6.79
N LEU A 161 -4.80 -6.42 8.06
CA LEU A 161 -5.17 -7.70 8.67
C LEU A 161 -6.37 -8.30 7.95
N LYS A 162 -7.41 -7.50 7.71
CA LYS A 162 -8.62 -7.98 7.05
C LYS A 162 -8.38 -8.39 5.60
N ILE A 163 -7.59 -7.63 4.84
CA ILE A 163 -7.23 -8.01 3.46
C ILE A 163 -6.38 -9.28 3.46
N THR A 164 -5.44 -9.42 4.40
CA THR A 164 -4.63 -10.64 4.55
C THR A 164 -5.50 -11.86 4.81
N GLU A 165 -6.48 -11.75 5.72
CA GLU A 165 -7.46 -12.82 6.00
C GLU A 165 -8.26 -13.20 4.74
N LEU A 166 -8.78 -12.21 4.00
CA LEU A 166 -9.55 -12.45 2.78
C LEU A 166 -8.73 -13.15 1.70
N VAL A 167 -7.48 -12.76 1.50
CA VAL A 167 -6.58 -13.40 0.52
C VAL A 167 -6.26 -14.82 0.94
N GLN A 168 -5.96 -15.05 2.23
CA GLN A 168 -5.71 -16.40 2.74
C GLN A 168 -6.91 -17.30 2.55
N GLN A 169 -8.11 -16.84 2.94
CA GLN A 169 -9.34 -17.61 2.81
C GLN A 169 -9.64 -17.92 1.33
N TRP A 170 -9.51 -16.92 0.45
CA TRP A 170 -9.70 -17.10 -0.99
C TRP A 170 -8.75 -18.14 -1.59
N LYS A 171 -7.47 -18.15 -1.19
CA LYS A 171 -6.52 -19.19 -1.61
C LYS A 171 -6.91 -20.58 -1.09
N ASN A 172 -7.28 -20.68 0.18
CA ASN A 172 -7.68 -21.94 0.82
C ASN A 172 -8.92 -22.56 0.18
N ASP A 173 -9.85 -21.72 -0.28
CA ASP A 173 -11.08 -22.14 -0.96
C ASP A 173 -10.87 -22.50 -2.44
N GLY A 174 -9.62 -22.51 -2.92
CA GLY A 174 -9.29 -22.84 -4.31
C GLY A 174 -9.55 -21.69 -5.29
N GLN A 175 -9.39 -20.44 -4.82
CA GLN A 175 -9.46 -19.22 -5.62
C GLN A 175 -10.81 -19.04 -6.36
N PRO A 176 -11.96 -19.13 -5.66
CA PRO A 176 -13.27 -19.06 -6.29
C PRO A 176 -13.45 -17.74 -7.04
N GLY A 177 -13.98 -17.81 -8.26
CA GLY A 177 -14.17 -16.64 -9.13
C GLY A 177 -12.87 -15.98 -9.60
N GLY A 178 -11.71 -16.60 -9.37
CA GLY A 178 -10.40 -16.03 -9.71
C GLY A 178 -10.15 -14.67 -9.07
N ARG A 179 -9.42 -13.79 -9.77
CA ARG A 179 -9.13 -12.42 -9.32
C ARG A 179 -10.40 -11.66 -8.96
N ASP A 180 -11.43 -11.75 -9.80
CA ASP A 180 -12.67 -11.00 -9.61
C ASP A 180 -13.43 -11.45 -8.37
N GLY A 181 -13.36 -12.74 -8.02
CA GLY A 181 -13.91 -13.26 -6.77
C GLY A 181 -13.21 -12.69 -5.53
N LEU A 182 -11.88 -12.56 -5.56
CA LEU A 182 -11.12 -11.91 -4.49
C LEU A 182 -11.46 -10.42 -4.38
N LEU A 183 -11.44 -9.69 -5.50
CA LEU A 183 -11.76 -8.26 -5.52
C LEU A 183 -13.20 -8.00 -5.03
N LEU A 184 -14.15 -8.86 -5.41
CA LEU A 184 -15.53 -8.76 -4.94
C LEU A 184 -15.58 -9.00 -3.42
N SER A 185 -14.87 -9.99 -2.90
CA SER A 185 -14.82 -10.26 -1.45
C SER A 185 -14.23 -9.09 -0.66
N ILE A 186 -13.20 -8.42 -1.20
CA ILE A 186 -12.65 -7.18 -0.63
C ILE A 186 -13.72 -6.08 -0.64
N ALA A 187 -14.39 -5.87 -1.77
CA ALA A 187 -15.41 -4.82 -1.93
C ALA A 187 -16.62 -5.02 -0.99
N THR A 188 -17.17 -6.23 -0.93
CA THR A 188 -18.36 -6.57 -0.13
C THR A 188 -18.09 -6.53 1.36
N SER A 189 -16.85 -6.84 1.78
CA SER A 189 -16.44 -6.68 3.19
C SER A 189 -16.44 -5.22 3.65
N GLY A 190 -16.42 -4.26 2.73
CA GLY A 190 -16.32 -2.83 3.01
C GLY A 190 -14.94 -2.37 3.48
N VAL A 191 -13.93 -3.25 3.49
CA VAL A 191 -12.56 -2.91 3.94
C VAL A 191 -11.86 -1.93 2.98
N ALA A 192 -12.20 -1.96 1.69
CA ALA A 192 -11.59 -1.08 0.71
C ALA A 192 -12.57 -0.70 -0.40
N TYR A 193 -12.31 0.45 -1.02
CA TYR A 193 -12.94 0.85 -2.26
C TYR A 193 -12.29 0.11 -3.42
N VAL A 194 -13.06 -0.62 -4.22
CA VAL A 194 -12.57 -1.43 -5.35
C VAL A 194 -13.14 -0.84 -6.64
N PRO A 195 -12.37 -0.05 -7.42
CA PRO A 195 -12.91 0.74 -8.52
C PRO A 195 -13.71 -0.06 -9.55
N LYS A 196 -13.32 -1.30 -9.82
CA LYS A 196 -14.01 -2.20 -10.76
C LYS A 196 -15.50 -2.39 -10.47
N PHE A 197 -15.94 -2.21 -9.22
CA PHE A 197 -17.33 -2.37 -8.82
C PHE A 197 -18.10 -1.06 -8.66
N TYR A 198 -17.60 0.04 -9.23
CA TYR A 198 -18.29 1.32 -9.22
C TYR A 198 -18.32 1.96 -10.62
N ASP A 199 -19.51 2.37 -11.04
CA ASP A 199 -19.71 3.23 -12.20
C ASP A 199 -19.61 4.70 -11.78
N VAL A 200 -18.69 5.42 -12.42
CA VAL A 200 -18.45 6.84 -12.15
C VAL A 200 -18.92 7.68 -13.32
N SER A 201 -19.83 8.59 -13.04
CA SER A 201 -20.38 9.55 -14.00
C SER A 201 -19.83 10.95 -13.71
N TYR A 202 -19.65 11.75 -14.77
CA TYR A 202 -19.04 13.07 -14.69
C TYR A 202 -20.00 14.15 -15.22
N LEU A 203 -19.90 15.33 -14.63
CA LEU A 203 -20.51 16.55 -15.15
C LEU A 203 -19.78 17.01 -16.43
N PRO A 204 -20.38 17.88 -17.26
CA PRO A 204 -19.73 18.41 -18.46
C PRO A 204 -18.40 19.15 -18.20
N ASP A 205 -18.17 19.59 -16.96
CA ASP A 205 -16.94 20.26 -16.53
C ASP A 205 -15.86 19.30 -15.98
N GLY A 206 -16.10 17.99 -16.05
CA GLY A 206 -15.16 16.95 -15.61
C GLY A 206 -15.20 16.62 -14.12
N ARG A 207 -16.03 17.29 -13.31
CA ARG A 207 -16.23 16.89 -11.91
C ARG A 207 -17.06 15.61 -11.81
N ILE A 208 -16.78 14.78 -10.82
CA ILE A 208 -17.59 13.58 -10.53
C ILE A 208 -19.01 14.02 -10.18
N GLN A 209 -19.98 13.51 -10.95
CA GLN A 209 -21.41 13.67 -10.68
C GLN A 209 -21.88 12.63 -9.66
N ARG A 210 -21.51 11.36 -9.86
CA ARG A 210 -21.95 10.26 -9.01
C ARG A 210 -21.03 9.05 -9.15
N VAL A 211 -20.83 8.36 -8.05
CA VAL A 211 -20.20 7.03 -7.94
C VAL A 211 -21.30 6.05 -7.52
N VAL A 212 -21.52 4.98 -8.28
CA VAL A 212 -22.62 4.02 -8.09
C VAL A 212 -22.06 2.61 -8.06
N PRO A 213 -22.34 1.79 -7.02
CA PRO A 213 -21.91 0.39 -7.04
C PRO A 213 -22.60 -0.38 -8.18
N THR A 214 -21.86 -1.26 -8.86
CA THR A 214 -22.36 -2.07 -9.98
C THR A 214 -23.08 -3.35 -9.54
N SER A 215 -23.01 -3.69 -8.24
CA SER A 215 -23.66 -4.84 -7.62
C SER A 215 -24.35 -4.45 -6.31
N PRO A 216 -25.50 -5.04 -5.95
CA PRO A 216 -26.19 -4.77 -4.69
C PRO A 216 -25.40 -5.18 -3.45
N ASP A 217 -24.45 -6.12 -3.58
CA ASP A 217 -23.63 -6.60 -2.46
C ASP A 217 -22.47 -5.63 -2.14
N VAL A 218 -22.18 -4.68 -3.03
CA VAL A 218 -21.11 -3.70 -2.88
C VAL A 218 -21.67 -2.45 -2.19
N PRO A 219 -21.03 -1.96 -1.12
CA PRO A 219 -21.56 -0.85 -0.35
C PRO A 219 -21.61 0.46 -1.16
N TRP A 220 -22.67 1.25 -0.98
CA TRP A 220 -22.77 2.59 -1.59
C TRP A 220 -21.72 3.58 -1.08
N ARG A 221 -21.21 3.37 0.13
CA ARG A 221 -20.21 4.20 0.78
C ARG A 221 -19.21 3.32 1.49
N VAL A 222 -17.94 3.49 1.13
CA VAL A 222 -16.83 2.87 1.85
C VAL A 222 -16.47 3.81 3.00
N SER A 223 -16.64 3.30 4.23
CA SER A 223 -16.25 4.04 5.42
C SER A 223 -14.74 4.10 5.51
N LYS A 224 -14.21 5.25 5.97
CA LYS A 224 -12.81 5.30 6.35
C LYS A 224 -12.57 4.46 7.60
N HIS A 225 -11.45 3.78 7.65
CA HIS A 225 -10.92 3.15 8.86
C HIS A 225 -10.42 4.23 9.81
N THR A 226 -10.73 4.07 11.09
CA THR A 226 -10.29 5.02 12.12
C THR A 226 -10.01 4.24 13.38
N LEU A 227 -8.72 4.06 13.66
CA LEU A 227 -8.26 3.36 14.84
C LEU A 227 -8.49 4.25 16.07
N MET A 228 -9.42 3.85 16.92
CA MET A 228 -9.84 4.68 18.06
C MET A 228 -8.90 4.53 19.27
N ASP A 229 -8.38 3.32 19.50
CA ASP A 229 -7.46 3.01 20.58
C ASP A 229 -6.05 2.80 19.99
N LEU A 230 -5.19 3.81 20.11
CA LEU A 230 -3.80 3.73 19.63
C LEU A 230 -2.94 2.88 20.55
N ASP A 231 -3.29 2.74 21.83
CA ASP A 231 -2.49 2.01 22.83
C ASP A 231 -2.55 0.50 22.58
N ALA A 232 -3.66 0.00 22.02
CA ALA A 232 -3.77 -1.36 21.51
C ALA A 232 -2.83 -1.68 20.34
N TRP A 233 -2.21 -0.66 19.73
CA TRP A 233 -1.34 -0.77 18.55
C TRP A 233 0.02 -0.12 18.83
N PRO A 234 0.89 -0.75 19.65
CA PRO A 234 2.16 -0.18 20.11
C PRO A 234 3.24 -0.18 19.02
N TYR A 235 2.89 0.11 17.77
CA TYR A 235 3.77 0.07 16.61
C TYR A 235 4.38 1.45 16.30
N PRO A 236 5.60 1.47 15.71
CA PRO A 236 6.50 0.33 15.55
C PRO A 236 7.23 -0.01 16.87
N LYS A 237 7.31 -1.30 17.26
CA LYS A 237 8.04 -1.78 18.46
C LYS A 237 9.52 -2.00 18.15
N ALA A 238 9.82 -2.47 16.94
CA ALA A 238 11.17 -2.74 16.47
C ALA A 238 11.42 -1.96 15.18
N PRO A 239 11.54 -0.62 15.24
CA PRO A 239 11.69 0.21 14.05
C PRO A 239 12.93 -0.21 13.27
N LEU A 240 12.81 -0.20 11.94
CA LEU A 240 13.89 -0.51 11.01
C LEU A 240 15.02 0.52 11.18
N VAL A 241 16.26 0.04 11.29
CA VAL A 241 17.44 0.92 11.32
C VAL A 241 18.08 0.95 9.94
N PRO A 242 17.98 2.06 9.20
CA PRO A 242 18.45 2.15 7.84
C PRO A 242 19.98 2.05 7.76
N LEU A 243 20.50 1.41 6.72
CA LEU A 243 21.94 1.36 6.43
C LEU A 243 22.45 2.58 5.64
N ALA A 244 21.53 3.32 5.02
CA ALA A 244 21.82 4.52 4.26
C ALA A 244 21.24 5.75 4.97
N GLU A 245 21.82 6.91 4.70
CA GLU A 245 21.28 8.20 5.14
C GLU A 245 19.84 8.38 4.64
N THR A 246 18.93 8.64 5.57
CA THR A 246 17.51 8.93 5.32
C THR A 246 17.20 10.38 5.67
N VAL A 247 16.16 10.94 5.05
CA VAL A 247 15.72 12.30 5.33
C VAL A 247 15.38 12.45 6.82
N HIS A 248 15.81 13.58 7.40
CA HIS A 248 15.64 13.98 8.81
C HIS A 248 16.40 13.18 9.87
N GLU A 249 17.09 12.07 9.54
CA GLU A 249 17.93 11.24 10.44
C GLU A 249 17.47 11.21 11.91
N ARG A 250 16.19 10.85 12.12
CA ARG A 250 15.53 10.90 13.43
C ARG A 250 14.63 9.70 13.65
N LEU A 251 14.40 9.36 14.91
CA LEU A 251 13.32 8.47 15.30
C LEU A 251 12.01 9.27 15.40
N SER A 252 10.97 8.79 14.71
CA SER A 252 9.62 9.33 14.80
C SER A 252 8.80 8.55 15.82
N VAL A 253 8.22 9.25 16.79
CA VAL A 253 7.29 8.71 17.78
C VAL A 253 5.94 9.39 17.62
N GLU A 254 4.90 8.63 17.30
CA GLU A 254 3.53 9.14 17.18
C GLU A 254 2.88 9.17 18.56
N ILE A 255 2.78 10.35 19.16
CA ILE A 255 2.12 10.55 20.47
C ILE A 255 0.61 10.75 20.35
N PHE A 256 0.13 11.20 19.19
CA PHE A 256 -1.29 11.32 18.88
C PHE A 256 -1.47 11.32 17.36
N ARG A 257 -2.65 10.90 16.92
CA ARG A 257 -3.09 10.99 15.53
C ARG A 257 -4.14 12.08 15.40
N GLY A 258 -4.01 12.91 14.36
CA GLY A 258 -4.93 14.00 14.02
C GLY A 258 -4.73 15.31 14.76
N CYS A 259 -5.49 16.36 14.40
CA CYS A 259 -5.23 17.72 14.87
C CYS A 259 -6.51 18.44 15.34
N THR A 260 -6.45 19.10 16.49
CA THR A 260 -7.57 19.89 17.06
C THR A 260 -7.75 21.26 16.43
N ARG A 261 -6.80 21.74 15.60
CA ARG A 261 -6.80 23.11 15.07
C ARG A 261 -7.87 23.37 14.01
N GLY A 262 -8.29 22.34 13.28
CA GLY A 262 -9.40 22.44 12.32
C GLY A 262 -9.21 23.43 11.16
N CYS A 263 -7.97 23.71 10.75
CA CYS A 263 -7.66 24.61 9.64
C CYS A 263 -8.40 24.21 8.35
N ARG A 264 -9.16 25.13 7.74
CA ARG A 264 -10.01 24.87 6.56
C ARG A 264 -9.23 24.45 5.31
N PHE A 265 -7.94 24.78 5.24
CA PHE A 265 -7.05 24.46 4.12
C PHE A 265 -6.27 23.15 4.34
N CYS A 266 -6.28 22.58 5.55
CA CYS A 266 -5.45 21.43 5.88
C CYS A 266 -6.23 20.13 5.67
N GLN A 267 -5.93 19.42 4.58
CA GLN A 267 -6.53 18.12 4.29
C GLN A 267 -6.29 17.13 5.44
N ALA A 268 -5.04 17.01 5.92
CA ALA A 268 -4.67 16.13 7.03
C ALA A 268 -5.59 16.36 8.24
N GLY A 269 -5.81 17.62 8.63
CA GLY A 269 -6.68 17.99 9.75
C GLY A 269 -8.17 17.63 9.59
N MET A 270 -8.61 17.24 8.39
CA MET A 270 -9.98 16.77 8.11
C MET A 270 -10.04 15.24 8.01
N ILE A 271 -9.14 14.63 7.24
CA ILE A 271 -9.17 13.19 6.97
C ILE A 271 -8.81 12.38 8.22
N THR A 272 -7.91 12.90 9.06
CA THR A 272 -7.47 12.24 10.29
C THR A 272 -8.32 12.66 11.50
N ARG A 273 -9.63 12.91 11.39
CA ARG A 273 -10.50 13.16 12.56
C ARG A 273 -11.15 11.87 13.07
N PRO A 274 -11.51 11.76 14.37
CA PRO A 274 -11.30 12.72 15.48
C PRO A 274 -9.87 12.67 16.02
N VAL A 275 -9.37 13.57 16.88
CA VAL A 275 -8.02 13.40 17.49
C VAL A 275 -7.99 12.21 18.46
N ARG A 276 -6.92 11.41 18.45
CA ARG A 276 -6.69 10.30 19.39
C ARG A 276 -5.26 10.37 19.90
N GLU A 277 -5.05 10.15 21.19
CA GLU A 277 -3.76 10.28 21.87
C GLU A 277 -3.32 8.90 22.39
N ARG A 278 -2.02 8.70 22.54
CA ARG A 278 -1.46 7.55 23.28
C ARG A 278 -1.35 7.90 24.75
N SER A 279 -1.58 6.92 25.62
CA SER A 279 -1.56 7.09 27.08
C SER A 279 -0.21 6.77 27.72
#